data_AF-A0A8R1I591-F1
#
_entry.id   AF-A0A8R1I591-F1
#
_cell.length_a   1.000
_cell.length_b   1.000
_cell.length_c   1.000
_cell.angle_alpha   90.00
_cell.angle_beta   90.00
_cell.angle_gamma   90.00
#
_symmetry.space_group_name_H-M   'P 1'
#
loop_
_entity.id
_entity.type
_entity.pdbx_description
1 polymer ?
#
loop_
_entity_poly.entity_id
_entity_poly.type
_entity_poly.pdbx_seq_one_letter_code
_entity_poly.pdbx_strand_id
1 'polypeptide(L)'
;MHSWDGRLNKYWMPWLVGMPSETAQAICSVLMGNILQLFPRLRFCFAHGGGSYPIIRGRVAHGYHVRPDLCATDCKTPPKELDGLLWTDSLVHDPKALELLVSTVGKVRIEKKRRENSLRLTLNFTTKFTFWDCLDYKLQTTKSTVWDCLYYKLHFFGSA
;
A
#
# COMPACT_ATOMS: atom_id res chain seq x y z
N MET A 1 5.88 -10.85 2.94
CA MET A 1 7.30 -10.77 3.34
C MET A 1 8.02 -12.12 3.44
N HIS A 2 7.99 -12.92 2.38
CA HIS A 2 8.93 -14.01 2.16
C HIS A 2 9.52 -13.79 0.77
N SER A 3 10.80 -13.43 0.68
CA SER A 3 11.52 -13.67 -0.56
C SER A 3 11.59 -15.19 -0.68
N TRP A 4 10.85 -15.79 -1.62
CA TRP A 4 10.83 -17.24 -1.81
C TRP A 4 12.24 -17.82 -2.04
N ASP A 5 13.18 -16.97 -2.48
CA ASP A 5 14.60 -17.29 -2.67
C ASP A 5 15.51 -17.01 -1.45
N GLY A 6 14.95 -16.60 -0.31
CA GLY A 6 15.67 -16.36 0.95
C GLY A 6 16.59 -15.12 1.01
N ARG A 7 16.66 -14.30 -0.04
CA ARG A 7 17.58 -13.13 -0.11
C ARG A 7 17.36 -12.11 0.99
N LEU A 8 16.13 -11.99 1.50
CA LEU A 8 15.80 -11.03 2.55
C LEU A 8 15.98 -11.58 3.97
N ASN A 9 16.39 -12.84 4.19
CA ASN A 9 16.32 -13.44 5.53
C ASN A 9 17.33 -12.90 6.56
N LYS A 10 18.35 -12.14 6.15
CA LYS A 10 19.38 -11.58 7.04
C LYS A 10 19.12 -10.10 7.35
N TYR A 11 19.75 -9.59 8.42
CA TYR A 11 19.83 -8.16 8.77
C TYR A 11 18.50 -7.42 8.87
N TRP A 12 17.41 -8.13 9.18
CA TRP A 12 16.08 -7.52 9.24
C TRP A 12 15.64 -6.88 7.90
N MET A 13 16.29 -7.26 6.79
CA MET A 13 15.98 -6.84 5.42
C MET A 13 14.52 -7.04 4.98
N PRO A 14 13.75 -8.01 5.52
CA PRO A 14 12.34 -8.11 5.19
C PRO A 14 11.64 -6.77 5.49
N TRP A 15 11.89 -6.18 6.66
CA TRP A 15 11.25 -4.91 7.05
C TRP A 15 11.92 -3.69 6.42
N LEU A 16 13.25 -3.70 6.27
CA LEU A 16 13.99 -2.54 5.78
C LEU A 16 13.86 -2.34 4.25
N VAL A 17 13.69 -3.41 3.49
CA VAL A 17 13.63 -3.37 2.01
C VAL A 17 12.34 -4.01 1.48
N GLY A 18 11.98 -5.17 2.01
CA GLY A 18 10.79 -5.92 1.55
C GLY A 18 9.50 -5.14 1.74
N MET A 19 9.18 -4.76 2.98
CA MET A 19 7.96 -4.02 3.32
C MET A 19 7.78 -2.72 2.51
N PRO A 20 8.78 -1.82 2.39
CA PRO A 20 8.65 -0.63 1.55
C PRO A 20 8.44 -0.95 0.06
N SER A 21 9.00 -2.05 -0.42
CA SER A 21 8.82 -2.51 -1.82
C SER A 21 7.43 -3.08 -2.04
N GLU A 22 6.93 -3.92 -1.13
CA GLU A 22 5.59 -4.50 -1.17
C GLU A 22 4.51 -3.41 -1.09
N THR A 23 4.68 -2.42 -0.21
CA THR A 23 3.75 -1.28 -0.12
C THR A 23 3.69 -0.48 -1.43
N ALA A 24 4.85 -0.21 -2.04
CA ALA A 24 4.90 0.50 -3.31
C ALA A 24 4.28 -0.31 -4.46
N GLN A 25 4.48 -1.63 -4.46
CA GLN A 25 3.84 -2.54 -5.41
C GLN A 25 2.31 -2.51 -5.25
N ALA A 26 1.80 -2.55 -4.02
CA ALA A 26 0.37 -2.46 -3.76
C ALA A 26 -0.24 -1.15 -4.27
N ILE A 27 0.45 -0.02 -4.08
CA ILE A 27 0.05 1.28 -4.65
C ILE A 27 -0.01 1.20 -6.17
N CYS A 28 1.02 0.66 -6.81
CA CYS A 28 1.06 0.50 -8.27
C CYS A 28 -0.11 -0.34 -8.80
N SER A 29 -0.43 -1.45 -8.12
CA SER A 29 -1.58 -2.30 -8.47
C SER A 29 -2.91 -1.57 -8.32
N VAL A 30 -3.09 -0.74 -7.29
CA VAL A 30 -4.30 0.07 -7.11
C VAL A 30 -4.45 1.14 -8.18
N LEU A 31 -3.36 1.82 -8.54
CA LEU A 31 -3.36 2.89 -9.55
C LEU A 31 -3.59 2.36 -10.96
N MET A 32 -2.85 1.32 -11.35
CA MET A 32 -2.92 0.76 -12.70
C MET A 32 -4.08 -0.24 -12.89
N GLY A 33 -4.56 -0.87 -11.80
CA GLY A 33 -5.70 -1.79 -11.82
C GLY A 33 -7.07 -1.10 -11.82
N ASN A 34 -7.13 0.21 -12.01
CA ASN A 34 -8.36 1.00 -12.14
C ASN A 34 -9.29 1.03 -10.90
N ILE A 35 -8.81 0.56 -9.75
CA ILE A 35 -9.61 0.39 -8.53
C ILE A 35 -10.16 1.73 -8.04
N LEU A 36 -9.35 2.80 -8.10
CA LEU A 36 -9.76 4.13 -7.63
C LEU A 36 -10.89 4.75 -8.46
N GLN A 37 -10.99 4.39 -9.75
CA GLN A 37 -12.07 4.88 -10.60
C GLN A 37 -13.35 4.05 -10.43
N LEU A 38 -13.20 2.73 -10.27
CA LEU A 38 -14.33 1.83 -10.03
C LEU A 38 -15.01 2.12 -8.68
N PHE A 39 -14.24 2.54 -7.68
CA PHE A 39 -14.73 2.80 -6.33
C PHE A 39 -14.36 4.21 -5.85
N PRO A 40 -14.97 5.28 -6.40
CA PRO A 40 -14.55 6.67 -6.15
C PRO A 40 -14.77 7.15 -4.71
N ARG A 41 -15.59 6.43 -3.92
CA ARG A 41 -15.80 6.70 -2.49
C ARG A 41 -14.81 5.95 -1.60
N LEU A 42 -14.14 4.93 -2.11
CA LEU A 42 -13.16 4.18 -1.35
C LEU A 42 -11.89 5.02 -1.14
N ARG A 43 -11.27 4.86 0.03
CA ARG A 43 -10.03 5.56 0.41
C ARG A 43 -9.02 4.52 0.84
N PHE A 44 -7.86 4.51 0.19
CA PHE A 44 -6.75 3.64 0.54
C PHE A 44 -5.73 4.42 1.34
N CYS A 45 -5.42 3.95 2.54
CA CYS A 45 -4.34 4.48 3.36
C CYS A 45 -3.19 3.47 3.40
N PHE A 46 -2.01 3.89 2.94
CA PHE A 46 -0.82 3.06 2.92
C PHE A 46 0.11 3.41 4.09
N ALA A 47 0.57 2.37 4.79
CA ALA A 47 1.45 2.52 5.93
C ALA A 47 2.86 2.98 5.51
N HIS A 48 3.63 3.49 6.47
CA HIS A 48 5.04 3.85 6.32
C HIS A 48 5.31 4.82 5.16
N GLY A 49 4.48 5.87 5.05
CA GLY A 49 4.58 6.87 3.98
C GLY A 49 4.40 6.34 2.56
N GLY A 50 3.69 5.21 2.38
CA GLY A 50 3.57 4.55 1.09
C GLY A 50 4.81 3.75 0.68
N GLY A 51 5.67 3.42 1.65
CA GLY A 51 6.89 2.65 1.43
C GLY A 51 7.86 3.38 0.50
N SER A 52 8.28 2.71 -0.56
CA SER A 52 9.22 3.27 -1.55
C SER A 52 8.54 4.04 -2.69
N TYR A 53 7.21 4.09 -2.73
CA TYR A 53 6.46 4.71 -3.84
C TYR A 53 6.87 6.16 -4.12
N PRO A 54 6.97 7.08 -3.12
CA PRO A 54 7.32 8.47 -3.40
C PRO A 54 8.62 8.64 -4.18
N ILE A 55 9.60 7.75 -3.93
CA ILE A 55 10.91 7.76 -4.60
C ILE A 55 10.78 7.23 -6.04
N ILE A 56 10.04 6.13 -6.24
CA ILE A 56 9.93 5.49 -7.57
C ILE A 56 8.80 6.06 -8.43
N ARG A 57 7.98 6.98 -7.91
CA ARG A 57 6.80 7.54 -8.57
C ARG A 57 7.09 8.08 -9.98
N GLY A 58 8.23 8.74 -10.17
CA GLY A 58 8.69 9.20 -11.50
C GLY A 58 8.93 8.05 -12.47
N ARG A 59 9.51 6.93 -11.99
CA ARG A 59 9.75 5.73 -12.80
C ARG A 59 8.44 5.05 -13.20
N VAL A 60 7.48 4.95 -12.28
CA VAL A 60 6.14 4.38 -12.54
C VAL A 60 5.43 5.21 -13.60
N ALA A 61 5.40 6.54 -13.44
CA ALA A 61 4.78 7.44 -14.40
C ALA A 61 5.46 7.35 -15.78
N HIS A 62 6.79 7.33 -15.84
CA HIS A 62 7.50 7.18 -17.11
C HIS A 62 7.16 5.85 -17.79
N GLY A 63 7.22 4.73 -17.05
CA GLY A 63 6.87 3.39 -17.53
C GLY A 63 5.48 3.32 -18.15
N TYR A 64 4.51 3.96 -17.51
CA TYR A 64 3.14 4.05 -18.02
C TYR A 64 3.05 4.67 -19.42
N HIS A 65 3.81 5.74 -19.69
CA HIS A 65 3.78 6.44 -20.97
C HIS A 65 4.59 5.73 -22.06
N VAL A 66 5.71 5.09 -21.70
CA VAL A 66 6.57 4.42 -22.69
C VAL A 66 6.10 3.00 -23.03
N ARG A 67 5.33 2.36 -22.12
CA ARG A 67 4.76 1.01 -22.31
C ARG A 67 3.26 0.98 -21.98
N PRO A 68 2.42 1.77 -22.67
CA PRO A 68 0.98 1.77 -22.46
C PRO A 68 0.36 0.40 -22.80
N ASP A 69 1.00 -0.38 -23.67
CA ASP A 69 0.63 -1.76 -23.99
C ASP A 69 0.67 -2.70 -22.78
N LEU A 70 1.51 -2.41 -21.78
CA LEU A 70 1.62 -3.20 -20.54
C LEU A 70 0.98 -2.51 -19.34
N CYS A 71 1.08 -1.19 -19.24
CA CYS A 71 0.74 -0.44 -18.03
C CYS A 71 -0.65 0.19 -18.08
N ALA A 72 -1.16 0.52 -19.27
CA ALA A 72 -2.46 1.16 -19.47
C ALA A 72 -3.52 0.14 -19.94
N THR A 73 -3.40 -1.12 -19.54
CA THR A 73 -4.32 -2.21 -19.90
C THR A 73 -5.68 -1.98 -19.24
N ASP A 74 -5.70 -1.80 -17.92
CA ASP A 74 -6.91 -1.73 -17.11
C ASP A 74 -7.30 -0.30 -16.76
N CYS A 75 -6.32 0.58 -16.55
CA CYS A 75 -6.51 1.99 -16.23
C CYS A 75 -5.93 2.90 -17.33
N LYS A 76 -6.79 3.69 -17.99
CA LYS A 76 -6.38 4.67 -19.02
C LYS A 76 -5.96 6.02 -18.46
N THR A 77 -6.17 6.25 -17.17
CA THR A 77 -5.71 7.47 -16.51
C THR A 77 -4.27 7.29 -16.02
N PRO A 78 -3.36 8.24 -16.31
CA PRO A 78 -2.00 8.18 -15.81
C PRO A 78 -1.94 8.07 -14.28
N PRO A 79 -1.11 7.17 -13.70
CA PRO A 79 -0.98 7.00 -12.26
C PRO A 79 -0.69 8.31 -11.51
N LYS A 80 0.05 9.21 -12.16
CA LYS A 80 0.43 10.52 -11.63
C LYS A 80 -0.78 11.42 -11.32
N GLU A 81 -1.85 11.33 -12.12
CA GLU A 81 -3.08 12.10 -11.91
C GLU A 81 -3.91 11.56 -10.75
N LEU A 82 -3.71 10.27 -10.44
CA LEU A 82 -4.36 9.57 -9.35
C LEU A 82 -3.59 9.66 -8.03
N ASP A 83 -2.41 10.28 -7.98
CA ASP A 83 -1.61 10.43 -6.74
C ASP A 83 -2.39 11.17 -5.65
N GLY A 84 -3.19 12.16 -6.07
CA GLY A 84 -4.13 12.81 -5.17
C GLY A 84 -4.99 11.75 -4.49
N LEU A 85 -5.46 10.73 -5.20
CA LEU A 85 -6.23 9.56 -4.74
C LEU A 85 -5.83 8.98 -3.36
N LEU A 86 -4.53 8.95 -3.12
CA LEU A 86 -3.89 8.14 -2.10
C LEU A 86 -3.87 8.84 -0.74
N TRP A 87 -3.90 8.02 0.32
CA TRP A 87 -3.63 8.44 1.68
C TRP A 87 -2.44 7.68 2.21
N THR A 88 -1.65 8.32 3.07
CA THR A 88 -0.54 7.65 3.77
C THR A 88 -0.45 8.11 5.22
N ASP A 89 0.24 7.34 6.05
CA ASP A 89 0.79 7.89 7.29
C ASP A 89 2.04 8.76 7.02
N SER A 90 2.61 9.34 8.08
CA SER A 90 3.83 10.18 8.05
C SER A 90 5.07 9.47 8.61
N LEU A 91 5.04 8.14 8.75
CA LEU A 91 6.10 7.37 9.40
C LEU A 91 7.24 7.04 8.41
N VAL A 92 8.09 8.03 8.14
CA VAL A 92 9.17 7.94 7.14
C VAL A 92 10.59 8.13 7.69
N HIS A 93 10.72 8.43 8.99
CA HIS A 93 12.00 8.51 9.73
C HIS A 93 13.05 9.52 9.23
N ASP A 94 12.76 10.33 8.21
CA ASP A 94 13.66 11.36 7.69
C ASP A 94 12.88 12.61 7.21
N PRO A 95 13.34 13.85 7.51
CA PRO A 95 12.66 15.07 7.08
C PRO A 95 12.57 15.24 5.55
N LYS A 96 13.61 14.91 4.80
CA LYS A 96 13.60 15.03 3.33
C LYS A 96 12.67 13.99 2.71
N ALA A 97 12.62 12.79 3.29
CA ALA A 97 11.64 11.78 2.90
C ALA A 97 10.20 12.27 3.14
N LEU A 98 9.96 12.99 4.24
CA LEU A 98 8.65 13.59 4.52
C LEU A 98 8.32 14.72 3.52
N GLU A 99 9.28 15.57 3.18
CA GLU A 99 9.12 16.60 2.15
C GLU A 99 8.78 15.99 0.79
N LEU A 100 9.49 14.93 0.39
CA LEU A 100 9.21 14.19 -0.83
C LEU A 100 7.80 13.58 -0.80
N LEU A 101 7.41 12.97 0.31
CA LEU A 101 6.07 12.41 0.51
C LEU A 101 4.99 13.48 0.34
N VAL A 102 5.15 14.62 1.02
CA VAL A 102 4.23 15.76 0.92
C VAL A 102 4.14 16.28 -0.51
N SER A 103 5.27 16.36 -1.24
CA SER A 103 5.29 16.79 -2.64
C SER A 103 4.65 15.78 -3.61
N THR A 104 4.59 14.51 -3.22
CA THR A 104 4.06 13.43 -4.06
C THR A 104 2.56 13.23 -3.86
N VAL A 105 2.11 13.02 -2.61
CA VAL A 105 0.72 12.67 -2.27
C VAL A 105 -0.12 13.90 -1.89
N GLY A 106 0.54 14.99 -1.49
CA GLY A 106 -0.10 16.24 -1.10
C GLY A 106 -0.36 16.34 0.41
N LYS A 107 -0.22 17.56 0.95
CA LYS A 107 -0.25 17.87 2.38
C LYS A 107 -1.52 17.45 3.13
N VAL A 108 -2.68 17.46 2.47
CA VAL A 108 -4.00 17.19 3.09
C VAL A 108 -4.24 15.69 3.32
N ARG A 109 -3.44 14.82 2.70
CA ARG A 109 -3.72 13.38 2.62
C ARG A 109 -2.76 12.51 3.44
N ILE A 110 -2.05 13.15 4.38
CA ILE A 110 -1.14 12.50 5.32
C ILE A 110 -1.80 12.50 6.69
N GLU A 111 -2.19 11.33 7.20
CA GLU A 111 -2.66 11.21 8.58
C GLU A 111 -1.45 11.28 9.53
N LYS A 112 -1.49 12.21 10.51
CA LYS A 112 -0.51 12.20 11.62
C LYS A 112 -0.79 10.98 12.48
N LYS A 113 0.20 10.09 12.61
CA LYS A 113 0.10 8.95 13.52
C LYS A 113 0.10 9.44 14.96
N ARG A 114 -1.09 9.55 15.58
CA ARG A 114 -1.23 9.73 17.04
C ARG A 114 -0.97 8.36 17.67
N ARG A 115 0.04 8.24 18.55
CA ARG A 115 0.23 7.04 19.37
C ARG A 115 -0.91 6.98 20.40
N GLU A 116 -2.04 6.38 20.03
CA GLU A 116 -3.12 6.01 20.94
C GLU A 116 -3.50 4.55 20.71
N ASN A 117 -3.71 3.82 21.80
CA ASN A 117 -3.89 2.37 21.85
C ASN A 117 -4.96 1.88 20.87
N SER A 118 -4.56 0.88 20.07
CA SER A 118 -5.32 0.23 19.00
C SER A 118 -6.72 -0.26 19.43
N LEU A 119 -7.77 0.28 18.80
CA LEU A 119 -9.05 -0.41 18.64
C LEU A 119 -9.02 -1.19 17.31
N ARG A 120 -8.90 -2.53 17.40
CA ARG A 120 -9.05 -3.44 16.26
C ARG A 120 -10.54 -3.62 15.93
N LEU A 121 -10.93 -3.26 14.72
CA LEU A 121 -12.20 -3.69 14.12
C LEU A 121 -11.88 -4.75 13.06
N THR A 122 -12.13 -6.01 13.40
CA THR A 122 -12.02 -7.15 12.48
C THR A 122 -13.29 -7.19 11.63
N LEU A 123 -13.21 -6.81 10.35
CA LEU A 123 -14.28 -7.05 9.40
C LEU A 123 -14.04 -8.39 8.71
N ASN A 124 -14.89 -9.37 9.04
CA ASN A 124 -15.03 -10.61 8.28
C ASN A 124 -15.74 -10.28 6.96
N PHE A 125 -14.98 -10.15 5.87
CA PHE A 125 -15.54 -10.25 4.53
C PHE A 125 -14.89 -11.43 3.80
N THR A 126 -15.68 -12.48 3.69
CA THR A 126 -15.54 -13.60 2.78
C THR A 126 -15.67 -13.11 1.34
N THR A 127 -14.58 -12.65 0.73
CA THR A 127 -14.41 -12.65 -0.73
C THR A 127 -12.92 -12.81 -1.03
N LYS A 128 -12.56 -14.03 -1.40
CA LYS A 128 -11.21 -14.42 -1.83
C LYS A 128 -10.89 -13.76 -3.18
N PHE A 129 -9.93 -12.84 -3.17
CA PHE A 129 -8.99 -12.70 -4.28
C PHE A 129 -7.64 -13.19 -3.74
N THR A 130 -7.28 -14.43 -4.04
CA THR A 130 -6.06 -15.08 -3.53
C THR A 130 -5.47 -15.90 -4.66
N PHE A 131 -4.25 -15.59 -5.11
CA PHE A 131 -3.59 -16.42 -6.13
C PHE A 131 -2.98 -17.71 -5.55
N TRP A 132 -3.04 -17.92 -4.22
CA TRP A 132 -2.67 -19.20 -3.61
C TRP A 132 -3.53 -19.45 -2.37
N ASP A 133 -4.47 -20.38 -2.46
CA ASP A 133 -5.11 -21.01 -1.31
C ASP A 133 -4.86 -22.52 -1.37
N CYS A 134 -4.74 -23.14 -0.19
CA CYS A 134 -4.99 -24.57 0.07
C CYS A 134 -3.81 -25.56 -0.06
N LEU A 135 -2.88 -25.50 0.91
CA LEU A 135 -2.26 -26.62 1.65
C LEU A 135 -1.43 -25.91 2.75
N ASP A 136 -1.61 -26.03 4.06
CA ASP A 136 -2.00 -27.16 4.86
C ASP A 136 -2.70 -26.72 6.16
N TYR A 137 -3.54 -27.63 6.65
CA TYR A 137 -4.30 -27.54 7.89
C TYR A 137 -3.44 -28.07 9.06
N LYS A 138 -3.61 -27.48 10.24
CA LYS A 138 -3.04 -27.87 11.55
C LYS A 138 -1.52 -27.72 11.72
N LEU A 139 -1.11 -26.72 12.51
CA LEU A 139 -0.31 -26.95 13.73
C LEU A 139 -0.34 -25.71 14.62
N GLN A 140 -0.65 -25.95 15.88
CA GLN A 140 -0.64 -25.00 16.98
C GLN A 140 0.78 -24.47 17.24
N THR A 141 0.81 -23.30 17.89
CA THR A 141 1.93 -22.77 18.69
C THR A 141 3.19 -22.39 17.92
N THR A 142 3.33 -21.09 17.66
CA THR A 142 4.49 -20.31 18.12
C THR A 142 4.22 -18.83 17.87
N LYS A 143 4.52 -18.03 18.90
CA LYS A 143 4.33 -16.58 18.95
C LYS A 143 5.08 -15.92 17.78
N SER A 144 4.37 -15.47 16.76
CA SER A 144 4.83 -14.36 15.91
C SER A 144 3.66 -13.39 15.76
N THR A 145 3.73 -12.30 16.49
CA THR A 145 2.75 -11.22 16.38
C THR A 145 3.00 -10.51 15.06
N VAL A 146 2.21 -10.92 14.07
CA VAL A 146 1.96 -10.22 12.81
C VAL A 146 1.49 -8.80 13.16
N TRP A 147 2.38 -7.82 12.98
CA TRP A 147 2.05 -6.41 13.08
C TRP A 147 1.65 -5.90 11.69
N ASP A 148 0.34 -5.88 11.48
CA ASP A 148 -0.48 -5.03 10.61
C ASP A 148 0.17 -4.48 9.32
N CYS A 149 0.09 -5.28 8.24
CA CYS A 149 0.12 -4.75 6.86
C CYS A 149 -1.30 -4.30 6.47
N LEU A 150 -1.40 -3.05 6.02
CA LEU A 150 -2.62 -2.32 5.60
C LEU A 150 -3.62 -1.97 6.71
N TYR A 151 -3.65 -0.69 7.07
CA TYR A 151 -4.78 -0.09 7.77
C TYR A 151 -5.83 0.38 6.74
N TYR A 152 -6.90 -0.38 6.59
CA TYR A 152 -8.08 0.06 5.84
C TYR A 152 -9.05 0.79 6.79
N LYS A 153 -9.40 2.03 6.47
CA LYS A 153 -10.42 2.80 7.19
C LYS A 153 -11.64 2.95 6.29
N LEU A 154 -12.62 2.05 6.45
CA LEU A 154 -13.93 2.15 5.81
C LEU A 154 -14.75 3.22 6.54
N HIS A 155 -14.72 4.46 6.06
CA HIS A 155 -15.69 5.48 6.44
C HIS A 155 -16.84 5.45 5.44
N PHE A 156 -17.93 4.76 5.79
CA PHE A 156 -19.22 4.96 5.14
C PHE A 156 -19.81 6.27 5.66
N PHE A 157 -19.56 7.39 4.97
CA PHE A 157 -20.44 8.55 5.11
C PHE A 157 -21.74 8.20 4.40
N GLY A 158 -22.70 7.69 5.17
CA GLY A 158 -24.09 7.58 4.74
C GLY A 158 -24.67 8.98 4.56
N SER A 159 -25.28 9.21 3.41
CA SER A 159 -26.22 10.29 3.18
C SER A 159 -27.46 9.66 2.56
N ALA A 160 -28.51 9.54 3.38
CA ALA A 160 -29.89 9.65 2.91
C ALA A 160 -30.20 11.15 2.74
#